data_AF-A0A0K0FH35-F1
#
_entry.id   AF-A0A0K0FH35-F1
#
_cell.length_a   1.000
_cell.length_b   1.000
_cell.length_c   1.000
_cell.angle_alpha   90.00
_cell.angle_beta   90.00
_cell.angle_gamma   90.00
#
_symmetry.space_group_name_H-M   'P 1'
#
loop_
_entity.id
_entity.type
_entity.pdbx_description
1 polymer ?
#
loop_
_entity_poly.entity_id
_entity_poly.type
_entity_poly.pdbx_seq_one_letter_code
_entity_poly.pdbx_strand_id
1 'polypeptide(L)'
;MVCGIFSREEKDNLLQKRFVLVSIFGGSIALFGIIANAFLAVIFLSKKNFRHSPYFFLGFVALFDTLLDTVYVMLMSIPVLAEFFDIKKLYLIWISYARTTFLFGQVFKISSVLCLIHASLERYKLTKHWTFTG
;
A
#
# COMPACT_ATOMS: atom_id res chain seq x y z
N MET A 1 3.84 4.63 43.50
CA MET A 1 3.09 3.46 42.98
C MET A 1 1.95 3.87 42.04
N VAL A 2 1.12 4.86 42.41
CA VAL A 2 -0.03 5.34 41.60
C VAL A 2 0.35 5.87 40.20
N CYS A 3 1.45 6.59 40.06
CA CYS A 3 1.93 7.12 38.77
C CYS A 3 2.26 6.00 37.74
N GLY A 4 2.75 4.85 38.19
CA GLY A 4 3.05 3.70 37.32
C GLY A 4 1.80 2.95 36.84
N ILE A 5 0.71 2.99 37.61
CA ILE A 5 -0.57 2.39 37.26
C ILE A 5 -1.26 3.24 36.20
N PHE A 6 -1.29 4.57 36.39
CA PHE A 6 -1.85 5.51 35.43
C PHE A 6 -1.13 5.46 34.07
N SER A 7 0.21 5.37 34.07
CA SER A 7 0.98 5.21 32.83
C SER A 7 0.72 3.89 32.10
N ARG A 8 0.35 2.82 32.82
CA ARG A 8 0.04 1.52 32.22
C ARG A 8 -1.34 1.53 31.56
N GLU A 9 -2.33 2.07 32.25
CA GLU A 9 -3.69 2.23 31.71
C GLU A 9 -3.72 3.11 30.45
N GLU A 10 -2.92 4.18 30.41
CA GLU A 10 -2.80 5.03 29.23
C GLU A 10 -2.16 4.30 28.03
N LYS A 11 -1.14 3.46 28.29
CA LYS A 11 -0.51 2.63 27.25
C LYS A 11 -1.47 1.60 26.68
N ASP A 12 -2.22 0.91 27.54
CA ASP A 12 -3.17 -0.11 27.13
C ASP A 12 -4.29 0.51 26.28
N ASN A 13 -4.79 1.69 26.66
CA ASN A 13 -5.74 2.47 25.88
C ASN A 13 -5.17 2.91 24.52
N LEU A 14 -3.91 3.35 24.47
CA LEU A 14 -3.25 3.74 23.23
C LEU A 14 -3.05 2.54 22.29
N LEU A 15 -2.67 1.39 22.82
CA LEU A 15 -2.52 0.15 22.06
C LEU A 15 -3.86 -0.29 21.47
N GLN A 16 -4.94 -0.25 22.24
CA GLN A 16 -6.27 -0.58 21.74
C GLN A 16 -6.70 0.37 20.60
N LYS A 17 -6.48 1.68 20.75
CA LYS A 17 -6.77 2.66 19.69
C LYS A 17 -5.95 2.39 18.43
N ARG A 18 -4.65 2.11 18.58
CA ARG A 18 -3.76 1.75 17.47
C ARG A 18 -4.21 0.48 16.76
N PHE A 19 -4.60 -0.54 17.53
CA PHE A 19 -5.10 -1.80 16.98
C PHE A 19 -6.36 -1.60 16.13
N VAL A 20 -7.35 -0.88 16.65
CA VAL A 20 -8.59 -0.60 15.91
C VAL A 20 -8.31 0.22 14.65
N LEU A 21 -7.53 1.29 14.75
CA LEU A 21 -7.27 2.17 13.61
C LEU A 21 -6.39 1.53 12.54
N VAL A 22 -5.26 0.95 12.94
CA VAL A 22 -4.24 0.46 12.00
C VAL A 22 -4.60 -0.93 11.49
N SER A 23 -4.97 -1.85 12.38
CA SER A 23 -5.20 -3.23 11.98
C SER A 23 -6.61 -3.48 11.46
N ILE A 24 -7.65 -2.96 12.11
CA ILE A 24 -9.04 -3.22 11.68
C ILE A 24 -9.38 -2.31 10.50
N PHE A 25 -9.38 -0.98 10.69
CA PHE A 25 -9.74 -0.04 9.63
C PHE A 25 -8.70 -0.03 8.50
N GLY A 26 -7.44 0.23 8.85
CA GLY A 26 -6.34 0.27 7.89
C GLY A 26 -6.17 -1.06 7.15
N GLY A 27 -6.18 -2.19 7.88
CA GLY A 27 -6.08 -3.52 7.28
C GLY A 27 -7.24 -3.86 6.35
N SER A 28 -8.48 -3.45 6.67
CA SER A 28 -9.63 -3.67 5.79
C SER A 28 -9.52 -2.88 4.49
N ILE A 29 -9.09 -1.62 4.57
CA ILE A 29 -8.87 -0.77 3.39
C ILE A 29 -7.75 -1.34 2.54
N ALA A 30 -6.63 -1.75 3.15
CA ALA A 30 -5.51 -2.34 2.45
C ALA A 30 -5.89 -3.67 1.78
N LEU A 31 -6.68 -4.52 2.45
CA LEU A 31 -7.15 -5.78 1.86
C LEU A 31 -8.06 -5.54 0.65
N PHE A 32 -8.97 -4.57 0.75
CA PHE A 32 -9.79 -4.15 -0.38
C PHE A 32 -8.94 -3.61 -1.53
N GLY A 33 -7.96 -2.76 -1.22
CA GLY A 33 -7.00 -2.22 -2.18
C GLY A 33 -6.22 -3.31 -2.90
N ILE A 34 -5.68 -4.30 -2.18
CA ILE A 34 -5.00 -5.46 -2.77
C ILE A 34 -5.90 -6.18 -3.77
N ILE A 35 -7.14 -6.49 -3.39
CA ILE A 35 -8.06 -7.25 -4.25
C ILE A 35 -8.42 -6.43 -5.49
N ALA A 36 -8.82 -5.17 -5.31
CA ALA A 36 -9.27 -4.31 -6.40
C ALA A 36 -8.13 -3.97 -7.38
N ASN A 37 -6.97 -3.58 -6.86
CA ASN A 37 -5.81 -3.20 -7.66
C ASN A 37 -5.15 -4.43 -8.32
N ALA A 38 -5.13 -5.60 -7.66
CA ALA A 38 -4.64 -6.83 -8.29
C ALA A 38 -5.52 -7.23 -9.49
N PHE A 39 -6.84 -7.15 -9.35
CA PHE A 39 -7.77 -7.42 -10.45
C PHE A 39 -7.52 -6.47 -11.62
N LEU A 40 -7.34 -5.18 -11.34
CA LEU A 40 -7.06 -4.15 -12.34
C LEU A 40 -5.71 -4.38 -13.04
N ALA A 41 -4.67 -4.71 -12.28
CA ALA A 41 -3.34 -5.03 -12.79
C ALA A 41 -3.39 -6.25 -13.71
N VAL A 42 -4.12 -7.31 -13.34
CA VAL A 42 -4.29 -8.51 -14.17
C VAL A 42 -4.98 -8.17 -15.49
N ILE A 43 -6.05 -7.37 -15.47
CA ILE A 43 -6.77 -6.98 -16.69
C ILE A 43 -5.86 -6.20 -17.64
N PHE A 44 -5.17 -5.18 -17.14
CA PHE A 44 -4.38 -4.28 -17.98
C PHE A 44 -3.07 -4.90 -18.46
N LEU A 45 -2.42 -5.75 -17.65
CA LEU A 45 -1.14 -6.37 -18.03
C LEU A 45 -1.32 -7.62 -18.90
N SER A 46 -2.40 -8.39 -18.68
CA SER A 46 -2.61 -9.67 -19.38
C SER A 46 -3.06 -9.47 -20.83
N LYS A 47 -3.95 -8.50 -21.10
CA LYS A 47 -4.51 -8.29 -22.44
C LYS A 47 -3.54 -7.54 -23.36
N LYS A 48 -3.07 -8.21 -24.42
CA LYS A 48 -2.17 -7.64 -25.45
C LYS A 48 -2.69 -6.33 -26.07
N ASN A 49 -4.00 -6.18 -26.23
CA ASN A 49 -4.62 -4.97 -26.80
C ASN A 49 -4.37 -3.70 -25.97
N PHE A 50 -4.15 -3.83 -24.66
CA PHE A 50 -3.91 -2.69 -23.78
C PHE A 50 -2.44 -2.28 -23.70
N ARG A 51 -1.51 -3.07 -24.26
CA ARG A 51 -0.06 -2.78 -24.23
C ARG A 51 0.36 -1.69 -25.20
N HIS A 52 -0.42 -1.45 -26.25
CA HIS A 52 -0.23 -0.35 -27.22
C HIS A 52 -1.25 0.77 -27.03
N SER A 53 -1.97 0.76 -25.91
CA SER A 53 -3.03 1.70 -25.60
C SER A 53 -2.59 2.62 -24.45
N PRO A 54 -3.16 3.83 -24.32
CA PRO A 54 -2.91 4.78 -23.22
C PRO A 54 -3.22 4.28 -21.80
N TYR A 55 -3.52 2.99 -21.63
CA TYR A 55 -3.83 2.33 -20.37
C TYR A 55 -2.65 1.47 -19.86
N PHE A 56 -1.56 1.36 -20.61
CA PHE A 56 -0.41 0.55 -20.22
C PHE A 56 0.20 1.01 -18.89
N PHE A 57 0.48 2.31 -18.75
CA PHE A 57 1.02 2.86 -17.50
C PHE A 57 0.02 2.78 -16.33
N LEU A 58 -1.29 2.87 -16.59
CA LEU A 58 -2.32 2.64 -15.56
C LEU A 58 -2.30 1.21 -14.99
N GLY A 59 -1.94 0.21 -15.81
CA GLY A 59 -1.73 -1.16 -15.33
C GLY A 59 -0.55 -1.28 -14.35
N PHE A 60 0.54 -0.55 -14.60
CA PHE A 60 1.68 -0.50 -13.67
C PHE A 60 1.35 0.25 -12.38
N VAL A 61 0.54 1.31 -12.45
CA VAL A 61 0.04 2.00 -11.25
C VAL A 61 -0.73 1.02 -10.36
N ALA A 62 -1.69 0.28 -10.93
CA ALA A 62 -2.44 -0.73 -10.18
C ALA A 62 -1.54 -1.82 -9.58
N LEU A 63 -0.47 -2.22 -10.29
CA LEU A 63 0.52 -3.15 -9.77
C LEU A 63 1.26 -2.57 -8.56
N PHE A 64 1.79 -1.35 -8.66
CA PHE A 64 2.52 -0.72 -7.57
C PHE A 64 1.63 -0.40 -6.37
N ASP A 65 0.37 -0.03 -6.59
CA ASP A 65 -0.59 0.21 -5.50
C ASP A 65 -0.90 -1.10 -4.74
N THR A 66 -1.06 -2.22 -5.45
CA THR A 66 -1.19 -3.56 -4.83
C THR A 66 0.03 -3.91 -3.95
N LEU A 67 1.24 -3.62 -4.45
CA LEU A 67 2.47 -3.84 -3.71
C LEU A 67 2.58 -2.92 -2.49
N LEU A 68 2.14 -1.67 -2.59
CA LEU A 68 2.10 -0.71 -1.49
C LEU A 68 1.11 -1.13 -0.39
N ASP A 69 -0.08 -1.60 -0.76
CA ASP A 69 -1.05 -2.12 0.20
C ASP A 69 -0.50 -3.37 0.93
N THR A 70 0.21 -4.22 0.21
CA THR A 70 0.91 -5.38 0.80
C THR A 70 2.00 -4.93 1.78
N VAL A 71 2.80 -3.93 1.41
CA VAL A 71 3.82 -3.33 2.30
C VAL A 71 3.17 -2.72 3.54
N TYR A 72 2.02 -2.05 3.39
CA TYR A 72 1.26 -1.50 4.52
C TYR A 72 0.86 -2.59 5.51
N VAL A 73 0.28 -3.70 5.04
CA VAL A 73 -0.11 -4.82 5.90
C VAL A 73 1.11 -5.37 6.64
N MET A 74 2.22 -5.61 5.91
CA MET A 74 3.44 -6.16 6.50
C MET A 74 4.09 -5.23 7.53
N LEU A 75 4.17 -3.92 7.25
CA LEU A 75 4.89 -2.97 8.10
C LEU A 75 4.04 -2.39 9.23
N MET A 76 2.75 -2.20 9.01
CA MET A 76 1.87 -1.49 9.94
C MET A 76 0.93 -2.43 10.70
N SER A 77 0.31 -3.40 10.02
CA SER A 77 -0.68 -4.27 10.67
C SER A 77 -0.02 -5.35 11.54
N ILE A 78 1.00 -6.06 11.00
CA ILE A 78 1.66 -7.17 11.72
C ILE A 78 2.26 -6.79 13.09
N PRO A 79 3.02 -5.68 13.25
CA PRO A 79 3.61 -5.37 14.56
C PRO A 79 2.55 -4.99 15.60
N VAL A 80 1.48 -4.30 15.18
CA VAL A 80 0.36 -3.94 16.06
C VAL A 80 -0.42 -5.18 16.51
N LEU A 81 -0.61 -6.15 15.60
CA LEU A 81 -1.17 -7.47 15.93
C LEU A 81 -0.27 -8.23 16.91
N ALA A 82 1.04 -8.26 16.66
CA ALA A 82 1.99 -8.96 17.52
C ALA A 82 2.05 -8.37 18.92
N GLU A 83 1.99 -7.04 19.04
CA GLU A 83 1.98 -6.32 20.32
C GLU A 83 0.66 -6.52 21.07
N PHE A 84 -0.49 -6.47 20.38
CA PHE A 84 -1.80 -6.65 21.00
C PHE A 84 -2.04 -8.07 21.53
N PHE A 85 -1.58 -9.09 20.81
CA PHE A 85 -1.70 -10.50 21.22
C PHE A 85 -0.50 -11.03 22.02
N ASP A 86 0.48 -10.18 22.35
CA ASP A 86 1.74 -10.53 23.03
C ASP A 86 2.51 -11.70 22.36
N ILE A 87 2.49 -11.74 21.01
CA ILE A 87 3.14 -12.80 20.23
C ILE A 87 4.57 -12.39 19.88
N LYS A 88 5.51 -12.66 20.80
CA LYS A 88 6.93 -12.32 20.65
C LYS A 88 7.58 -12.88 19.39
N LYS A 89 7.24 -14.11 18.99
CA LYS A 89 7.78 -14.74 17.78
C LYS A 89 7.42 -13.94 16.51
N LEU A 90 6.17 -13.47 16.42
CA LEU A 90 5.69 -12.70 15.28
C LEU A 90 6.41 -11.34 15.19
N TYR A 91 6.61 -10.70 16.34
CA TYR A 91 7.35 -9.44 16.43
C TYR A 91 8.83 -9.59 16.01
N LEU A 92 9.51 -10.67 16.41
CA LEU A 92 10.89 -10.94 15.99
C LEU A 92 11.00 -11.19 14.47
N ILE A 93 10.05 -11.93 13.90
CA ILE A 93 10.01 -12.13 12.44
C ILE A 93 9.80 -10.78 11.73
N TRP A 94 8.91 -9.93 12.25
CA TRP A 94 8.70 -8.59 11.72
C TRP A 94 9.99 -7.76 11.71
N ILE A 95 10.74 -7.72 12.82
CA ILE A 95 12.02 -6.98 12.88
C ILE A 95 13.00 -7.46 11.78
N SER A 96 13.02 -8.76 11.50
CA SER A 96 13.94 -9.34 10.51
C SER A 96 13.72 -8.80 9.10
N TYR A 97 12.47 -8.60 8.67
CA TYR A 97 12.17 -8.11 7.33
C TYR A 97 11.81 -6.62 7.25
N ALA A 98 11.46 -5.97 8.37
CA ALA A 98 10.89 -4.61 8.39
C ALA A 98 11.77 -3.59 7.65
N ARG A 99 13.09 -3.64 7.83
CA ARG A 99 14.02 -2.73 7.15
C ARG A 99 13.95 -2.89 5.63
N THR A 100 14.01 -4.12 5.16
CA THR A 100 14.00 -4.44 3.73
C THR A 100 12.67 -4.06 3.10
N THR A 101 11.55 -4.43 3.74
CA THR A 101 10.21 -4.09 3.26
C THR A 101 9.97 -2.58 3.25
N PHE A 102 10.53 -1.82 4.20
CA PHE A 102 10.46 -0.36 4.20
C PHE A 102 11.17 0.27 2.99
N LEU A 103 12.35 -0.23 2.63
CA LEU A 103 13.08 0.23 1.46
C LEU A 103 12.28 -0.02 0.18
N PHE A 104 11.77 -1.23 0.00
CA PHE A 104 10.90 -1.56 -1.13
C PHE A 104 9.64 -0.70 -1.17
N GLY A 105 9.04 -0.42 -0.01
CA GLY A 105 7.90 0.50 0.10
C GLY A 105 8.18 1.89 -0.44
N GLN A 106 9.36 2.46 -0.19
CA GLN A 106 9.72 3.77 -0.75
C GLN A 106 9.93 3.69 -2.27
N VAL A 107 10.57 2.62 -2.76
CA VAL A 107 10.75 2.39 -4.19
C VAL A 107 9.39 2.29 -4.89
N PHE A 108 8.48 1.44 -4.41
CA PHE A 108 7.15 1.27 -5.00
C PHE A 108 6.34 2.56 -5.00
N LYS A 109 6.46 3.37 -3.94
CA LYS A 109 5.79 4.67 -3.85
C LYS A 109 6.28 5.63 -4.94
N ILE A 110 7.59 5.74 -5.12
CA ILE A 110 8.17 6.60 -6.16
C ILE A 110 7.81 6.07 -7.55
N SER A 111 7.89 4.75 -7.76
CA SER A 111 7.52 4.12 -9.03
C SER A 111 6.06 4.36 -9.40
N SER A 112 5.11 4.23 -8.47
CA SER A 112 3.68 4.51 -8.71
C SER A 112 3.47 5.96 -9.19
N VAL A 113 4.08 6.93 -8.49
CA VAL A 113 4.00 8.36 -8.86
C VAL A 113 4.61 8.62 -10.24
N LEU A 114 5.76 8.02 -10.57
CA LEU A 114 6.37 8.17 -11.88
C LEU A 114 5.50 7.57 -13.01
N CYS A 115 4.86 6.42 -12.77
CA CYS A 115 3.92 5.82 -13.71
C CYS A 115 2.68 6.71 -13.93
N LEU A 116 2.15 7.33 -12.87
CA LEU A 116 1.04 8.30 -12.97
C LEU A 116 1.41 9.52 -13.82
N ILE A 117 2.63 10.06 -13.65
CA ILE A 117 3.13 11.17 -14.46
C ILE A 117 3.21 10.75 -15.94
N HIS A 118 3.75 9.56 -16.23
CA HIS A 118 3.83 9.06 -17.61
C HIS A 118 2.44 8.85 -18.22
N ALA A 119 1.50 8.26 -17.50
CA ALA A 119 0.12 8.10 -17.95
C ALA A 119 -0.53 9.45 -18.28
N SER A 120 -0.27 10.48 -17.46
CA SER A 120 -0.78 11.84 -17.68
C SER A 120 -0.18 12.48 -18.93
N LEU A 121 1.13 12.31 -19.16
CA LEU A 121 1.82 12.81 -20.35
C LEU A 121 1.33 12.12 -21.64
N GLU A 122 1.11 10.81 -21.59
CA GLU A 122 0.57 10.04 -22.71
C GLU A 122 -0.82 10.54 -23.09
N ARG A 123 -1.69 10.75 -22.10
CA ARG A 123 -3.03 11.29 -22.31
C ARG A 123 -3.02 12.72 -22.86
N TYR A 124 -2.11 13.56 -22.38
CA TYR A 124 -1.94 14.93 -22.88
C TYR A 124 -1.52 14.97 -24.36
N LYS A 125 -0.57 14.11 -24.76
CA LYS A 125 -0.14 13.98 -26.16
C LYS A 125 -1.28 13.55 -27.06
N LEU A 126 -2.10 12.60 -26.61
CA LEU A 126 -3.28 12.14 -27.33
C LEU A 126 -4.22 13.33 -27.59
N THR A 127 -4.63 14.08 -26.56
CA THR A 127 -5.53 15.23 -26.70
C THR A 127 -4.99 16.30 -27.65
N LYS A 128 -3.68 16.59 -27.59
CA LYS A 128 -3.03 17.57 -28.50
C LYS A 128 -3.07 17.14 -29.96
N HIS A 129 -2.83 15.85 -30.24
CA HIS A 129 -2.91 15.33 -31.60
C HIS A 129 -4.29 15.55 -32.21
N TRP A 130 -5.36 15.26 -31.45
CA TRP A 130 -6.74 15.48 -31.88
C TRP A 130 -7.08 16.94 -32.20
N THR A 131 -6.55 17.91 -31.43
CA THR A 131 -6.80 19.34 -31.70
C THR A 131 -6.08 19.92 -32.92
N PHE A 132 -5.04 19.25 -33.45
CA PHE A 132 -4.23 19.78 -34.56
C PHE A 132 -4.51 19.06 -35.89
N THR A 133 -5.33 18.01 -35.89
CA THR A 133 -5.74 17.25 -37.09
C THR A 133 -7.24 17.34 -37.39
N GLY A 134 -7.99 18.15 -36.62
CA GLY A 134 -9.40 18.47 -36.85
C GLY A 134 -9.59 19.76 -37.63
#